data_AF-A0A355H4Q7-F1
#
_entry.id   AF-A0A355H4Q7-F1
#
_cell.length_a   1.000
_cell.length_b   1.000
_cell.length_c   1.000
_cell.angle_alpha   90.00
_cell.angle_beta   90.00
_cell.angle_gamma   90.00
#
_symmetry.space_group_name_H-M   'P 1'
#
loop_
_entity.id
_entity.type
_entity.pdbx_description
1 polymer ?
#
loop_
_entity_poly.entity_id
_entity_poly.type
_entity_poly.pdbx_seq_one_letter_code
_entity_poly.pdbx_strand_id
1 'polypeptide(L)'
;AFDRRKLDCGIERSLDVTTTRTLMGSGYPGPGLFSKYYDVDMQPLVEVIRDTVGRHDTFGLACSAKYYEDIGYFGHSNCSDNFNTALEAYQIAARKGWTAANFFFNTGIDEHNVLYSDEPWSRPGDYVLLQAQTDLVCVSSACPDDTSPANAWNPSDIHVRVYPEKNTFSKAIAIRMTPDADAKLTQETGFHPRTSALTRNFTEYRGYWLPTCFRNNGAIEEYYACREKAVVTDLSPLRKFEIMGPDAEVLMQWTLTRNVRKLAVGQVVYSSMLYPHGGMMDDGTLLRLCQDNFRWIGGDDYGGIWMREQAEKLGLKVLVKSSTDQMHNIAVQGPKSREILKEVVWTPPTQPKLEEIGWFRFTIGRIGDLNGIPIMVSRTGYTGELGYEVWCHPNDAPAVWDVIWEAGKPHGMLPLGLDALDMLRIESGLVFAGYEFSDETDPFESGVGFTVPMKTKEDDFVGKEALISRKANPQRKLVGLELEGNEPGTHGDCVHVGRGQVGIITSGMRSPILRKNIALCRIDVTHAEIGTEVQIGKLDGHQKRIPARVVKFPFYDPEKLKPRS
;
A
#
# COMPACT_ATOMS: atom_id res chain seq x y z
N ALA A 1 6.30 17.77 26.82
CA ALA A 1 5.22 18.74 26.53
C ALA A 1 4.25 18.76 27.70
N PHE A 2 3.76 19.93 28.08
CA PHE A 2 2.81 20.17 29.17
C PHE A 2 1.76 21.17 28.70
N ASP A 3 0.50 20.99 29.07
CA ASP A 3 -0.51 22.03 28.88
C ASP A 3 -0.18 23.23 29.77
N ARG A 4 -0.04 24.41 29.14
CA ARG A 4 0.39 25.64 29.81
C ARG A 4 -0.59 26.07 30.90
N ARG A 5 -1.89 25.94 30.67
CA ARG A 5 -2.94 26.37 31.62
C ARG A 5 -2.97 25.47 32.84
N LYS A 6 -2.82 24.15 32.64
CA LYS A 6 -2.66 23.21 33.76
C LYS A 6 -1.41 23.55 34.58
N LEU A 7 -0.30 23.82 33.91
CA LEU A 7 0.95 24.17 34.57
C LEU A 7 0.85 25.50 35.35
N ASP A 8 0.20 26.52 34.81
CA ASP A 8 -0.05 27.80 35.51
C ASP A 8 -0.91 27.62 36.77
N CYS A 9 -1.70 26.54 36.83
CA CYS A 9 -2.47 26.12 38.01
C CYS A 9 -1.69 25.17 38.95
N GLY A 10 -0.40 24.93 38.72
CA GLY A 10 0.43 24.00 39.49
C GLY A 10 0.14 22.53 39.21
N ILE A 11 -0.57 22.21 38.14
CA ILE A 11 -0.93 20.84 37.76
C ILE A 11 0.07 20.34 36.71
N GLU A 12 1.05 19.55 37.17
CA GLU A 12 2.05 18.97 36.29
C GLU A 12 1.53 17.72 35.56
N ARG A 13 1.21 17.88 34.27
CA ARG A 13 0.78 16.78 33.39
C ARG A 13 1.64 16.80 32.13
N SER A 14 2.67 15.96 32.13
CA SER A 14 3.54 15.77 30.98
C SER A 14 2.91 14.80 29.97
N LEU A 15 3.41 14.85 28.74
CA LEU A 15 3.23 13.79 27.75
C LEU A 15 3.53 12.42 28.37
N ASP A 16 2.60 11.50 28.17
CA ASP A 16 2.67 10.13 28.65
C ASP A 16 2.54 9.15 27.49
N VAL A 17 3.63 8.43 27.24
CA VAL A 17 3.71 7.45 26.14
C VAL A 17 2.90 6.19 26.40
N THR A 18 2.60 5.87 27.67
CA THR A 18 1.75 4.72 28.01
C THR A 18 0.30 5.03 27.67
N THR A 19 -0.24 6.13 28.15
CA THR A 19 -1.58 6.62 27.78
C THR A 19 -1.69 6.81 26.27
N THR A 20 -0.66 7.38 25.64
CA THR A 20 -0.63 7.53 24.18
C THR A 20 -0.78 6.19 23.46
N ARG A 21 0.04 5.19 23.80
CA ARG A 21 -0.04 3.85 23.19
C ARG A 21 -1.37 3.16 23.48
N THR A 22 -1.90 3.31 24.70
CA THR A 22 -3.21 2.78 25.09
C THR A 22 -4.34 3.36 24.23
N LEU A 23 -4.35 4.68 24.00
CA LEU A 23 -5.41 5.33 23.23
C LEU A 23 -5.26 5.15 21.72
N MET A 24 -4.02 5.09 21.21
CA MET A 24 -3.74 4.96 19.78
C MET A 24 -3.75 3.52 19.29
N GLY A 25 -3.53 2.54 20.17
CA GLY A 25 -3.39 1.13 19.77
C GLY A 25 -2.17 0.87 18.88
N SER A 26 -1.21 1.80 18.85
CA SER A 26 0.02 1.75 18.06
C SER A 26 1.23 2.00 18.95
N GLY A 27 2.39 1.42 18.58
CA GLY A 27 3.66 1.66 19.25
C GLY A 27 3.99 3.16 19.30
N TYR A 28 3.85 3.86 18.18
CA TYR A 28 4.04 5.30 18.10
C TYR A 28 2.96 5.95 17.22
N PRO A 29 2.49 7.16 17.57
CA PRO A 29 1.61 7.94 16.70
C PRO A 29 2.28 8.32 15.38
N GLY A 30 1.52 8.30 14.29
CA GLY A 30 1.98 8.74 12.96
C GLY A 30 0.93 9.62 12.28
N PRO A 31 1.25 10.30 11.16
CA PRO A 31 0.29 11.10 10.42
C PRO A 31 -0.97 10.31 10.05
N GLY A 32 -2.15 10.86 10.35
CA GLY A 32 -3.43 10.21 10.03
C GLY A 32 -4.41 10.20 11.20
N LEU A 33 -5.12 9.08 11.37
CA LEU A 33 -6.14 8.89 12.40
C LEU A 33 -5.55 8.74 13.81
N PHE A 34 -4.49 7.93 13.93
CA PHE A 34 -3.81 7.63 15.19
C PHE A 34 -2.56 8.48 15.36
N SER A 35 -2.75 9.81 15.42
CA SER A 35 -1.69 10.81 15.24
C SER A 35 -1.35 11.61 16.48
N LYS A 36 -1.95 11.35 17.64
CA LYS A 36 -1.84 12.23 18.81
C LYS A 36 -1.04 11.61 19.94
N TYR A 37 -0.29 12.46 20.64
CA TYR A 37 0.29 12.18 21.94
C TYR A 37 -0.56 12.82 23.04
N TYR A 38 -0.70 12.13 24.16
CA TYR A 38 -1.60 12.47 25.25
C TYR A 38 -0.85 12.64 26.57
N ASP A 39 -1.45 13.37 27.51
CA ASP A 39 -1.04 13.37 28.92
C ASP A 39 -1.69 12.20 29.70
N VAL A 40 -1.34 12.06 30.98
CA VAL A 40 -1.92 11.03 31.86
C VAL A 40 -3.43 11.18 32.10
N ASP A 41 -3.99 12.38 31.88
CA ASP A 41 -5.43 12.64 31.97
C ASP A 41 -6.15 12.42 30.62
N MET A 42 -5.46 11.76 29.66
CA MET A 42 -5.97 11.46 28.32
C MET A 42 -6.29 12.70 27.47
N GLN A 43 -5.70 13.85 27.78
CA GLN A 43 -5.86 15.06 26.98
C GLN A 43 -4.80 15.12 25.86
N PRO A 44 -5.18 15.45 24.62
CA PRO A 44 -4.24 15.53 23.51
C PRO A 44 -3.32 16.75 23.68
N LEU A 45 -2.01 16.55 23.57
CA LEU A 45 -1.02 17.61 23.65
C LEU A 45 -0.53 18.01 22.25
N VAL A 46 -0.04 17.04 21.48
CA VAL A 46 0.50 17.26 20.13
C VAL A 46 -0.04 16.24 19.14
N GLU A 47 -0.21 16.67 17.89
CA GLU A 47 -0.58 15.83 16.75
C GLU A 47 0.58 15.76 15.76
N VAL A 48 0.91 14.55 15.29
CA VAL A 48 1.90 14.30 14.24
C VAL A 48 1.27 14.64 12.89
N ILE A 49 1.79 15.69 12.26
CA ILE A 49 1.36 16.14 10.93
C ILE A 49 2.24 15.53 9.85
N ARG A 50 3.55 15.50 10.05
CA ARG A 50 4.48 14.81 9.15
C ARG A 50 5.51 14.00 9.91
N ASP A 51 5.89 12.88 9.33
CA ASP A 51 6.96 12.04 9.84
C ASP A 51 7.73 11.47 8.65
N THR A 52 9.02 11.82 8.54
CA THR A 52 9.87 11.33 7.45
C THR A 52 10.66 10.07 7.79
N VAL A 53 10.46 9.51 8.98
CA VAL A 53 11.23 8.36 9.47
C VAL A 53 10.31 7.18 9.77
N GLY A 54 9.14 7.41 10.39
CA GLY A 54 8.16 6.35 10.67
C GLY A 54 8.62 5.35 11.73
N ARG A 55 9.68 5.68 12.48
CA ARG A 55 10.30 4.81 13.48
C ARG A 55 10.88 5.65 14.63
N HIS A 56 10.31 5.47 15.82
CA HIS A 56 10.60 6.26 17.01
C HIS A 56 10.57 5.39 18.27
N ASP A 57 11.08 5.91 19.39
CA ASP A 57 10.96 5.30 20.71
C ASP A 57 9.89 5.99 21.57
N THR A 58 8.96 5.18 22.05
CA THR A 58 7.87 5.51 22.98
C THR A 58 7.72 4.41 24.04
N PHE A 59 8.71 3.52 24.16
CA PHE A 59 8.74 2.41 25.10
C PHE A 59 9.63 2.72 26.29
N GLY A 60 10.79 3.33 26.02
CA GLY A 60 11.77 3.72 27.01
C GLY A 60 11.46 5.05 27.70
N LEU A 61 12.20 5.31 28.77
CA LEU A 61 12.33 6.65 29.32
C LEU A 61 13.36 7.43 28.50
N ALA A 62 13.36 8.75 28.63
CA ALA A 62 14.56 9.52 28.32
C ALA A 62 15.75 8.95 29.11
N CYS A 63 16.93 8.89 28.50
CA CYS A 63 18.13 8.41 29.20
C CYS A 63 18.34 9.20 30.50
N SER A 64 18.87 8.51 31.52
CA SER A 64 19.01 9.03 32.89
C SER A 64 20.38 8.68 33.44
N ALA A 65 20.81 9.34 34.53
CA ALA A 65 22.07 9.03 35.20
C ALA A 65 22.20 7.53 35.51
N LYS A 66 21.13 6.89 36.01
CA LYS A 66 21.12 5.46 36.32
C LYS A 66 21.49 4.58 35.12
N TYR A 67 20.98 4.91 33.92
CA TYR A 67 21.26 4.13 32.71
C TYR A 67 22.76 4.01 32.47
N TYR A 68 23.47 5.15 32.56
CA TYR A 68 24.91 5.20 32.32
C TYR A 68 25.74 4.68 33.51
N GLU A 69 25.31 4.94 34.75
CA GLU A 69 25.97 4.43 35.95
C GLU A 69 25.99 2.89 36.00
N ASP A 70 24.88 2.24 35.62
CA ASP A 70 24.76 0.78 35.63
C ASP A 70 25.70 0.10 34.62
N ILE A 71 26.12 0.79 33.56
CA ILE A 71 27.08 0.31 32.55
C ILE A 71 28.49 0.90 32.73
N GLY A 72 28.73 1.66 33.81
CA GLY A 72 30.06 2.14 34.21
C GLY A 72 30.46 3.54 33.70
N TYR A 73 29.55 4.31 33.11
CA TYR A 73 29.78 5.67 32.62
C TYR A 73 29.26 6.72 33.63
N PHE A 74 29.97 6.88 34.75
CA PHE A 74 29.57 7.80 35.81
C PHE A 74 29.66 9.27 35.38
N GLY A 75 28.64 10.07 35.70
CA GLY A 75 28.60 11.51 35.37
C GLY A 75 28.33 11.82 33.90
N HIS A 76 27.98 10.82 33.10
CA HIS A 76 27.61 11.01 31.70
C HIS A 76 26.38 11.92 31.57
N SER A 77 26.39 12.82 30.57
CA SER A 77 25.25 13.69 30.28
C SER A 77 24.03 12.87 29.87
N ASN A 78 22.83 13.30 30.25
CA ASN A 78 21.62 12.54 29.94
C ASN A 78 20.40 13.45 29.74
N CYS A 79 19.44 12.98 28.95
CA CYS A 79 18.24 13.73 28.60
C CYS A 79 17.39 14.11 29.82
N SER A 80 17.29 13.24 30.82
CA SER A 80 16.47 13.50 32.01
C SER A 80 16.99 14.67 32.84
N ASP A 81 18.30 14.77 33.03
CA ASP A 81 18.94 15.89 33.74
C ASP A 81 18.92 17.17 32.90
N ASN A 82 19.08 17.04 31.57
CA ASN A 82 18.89 18.16 30.64
C ASN A 82 17.47 18.73 30.75
N PHE A 83 16.45 17.87 30.85
CA PHE A 83 15.07 18.30 31.04
C PHE A 83 14.86 18.97 32.39
N ASN A 84 15.38 18.41 33.49
CA ASN A 84 15.28 19.03 34.81
C ASN A 84 15.86 20.46 34.80
N THR A 85 17.04 20.62 34.20
CA THR A 85 17.71 21.93 34.08
C THR A 85 16.88 22.92 33.26
N ALA A 86 16.39 22.51 32.09
CA ALA A 86 15.62 23.38 31.21
C ALA A 86 14.24 23.75 31.77
N LEU A 87 13.63 22.87 32.56
CA LEU A 87 12.29 23.06 33.13
C LEU A 87 12.30 23.79 34.48
N GLU A 88 13.46 24.03 35.09
CA GLU A 88 13.58 24.75 36.37
C GLU A 88 12.93 26.15 36.31
N ALA A 89 13.09 26.86 35.18
CA ALA A 89 12.48 28.17 34.94
C ALA A 89 10.94 28.15 34.97
N TYR A 90 10.32 26.97 34.83
CA TYR A 90 8.88 26.77 34.87
C TYR A 90 8.40 26.17 36.20
N GLN A 91 9.29 26.06 37.20
CA GLN A 91 9.00 25.52 38.55
C GLN A 91 8.44 24.09 38.52
N ILE A 92 8.81 23.31 37.50
CA ILE A 92 8.43 21.90 37.39
C ILE A 92 9.37 21.05 38.24
N ALA A 93 8.82 20.15 39.05
CA ALA A 93 9.61 19.29 39.93
C ALA A 93 10.55 18.37 39.11
N ALA A 94 11.82 18.33 39.55
CA ALA A 94 12.82 17.46 38.95
C ALA A 94 12.46 15.97 39.12
N ARG A 95 12.80 15.15 38.10
CA ARG A 95 12.53 13.70 38.08
C ARG A 95 13.81 12.95 37.74
N LYS A 96 13.99 11.77 38.34
CA LYS A 96 15.13 10.89 38.04
C LYS A 96 15.09 10.28 36.63
N GLY A 97 13.90 10.21 36.04
CA GLY A 97 13.68 9.70 34.69
C GLY A 97 12.38 10.29 34.15
N TRP A 98 12.40 10.70 32.88
CA TRP A 98 11.26 11.30 32.22
C TRP A 98 10.65 10.36 31.19
N THR A 99 9.32 10.30 31.12
CA THR A 99 8.63 9.81 29.93
C THR A 99 8.92 10.77 28.78
N ALA A 100 9.30 10.24 27.62
CA ALA A 100 9.60 11.06 26.45
C ALA A 100 9.13 10.36 25.17
N ALA A 101 8.74 11.17 24.19
CA ALA A 101 8.71 10.74 22.80
C ALA A 101 10.12 10.93 22.25
N ASN A 102 10.87 9.84 22.16
CA ASN A 102 12.24 9.80 21.67
C ASN A 102 12.20 9.66 20.13
N PHE A 103 12.10 10.80 19.44
CA PHE A 103 12.06 10.81 17.98
C PHE A 103 13.38 10.33 17.38
N PHE A 104 13.27 9.66 16.23
CA PHE A 104 14.37 9.09 15.43
C PHE A 104 15.05 7.84 15.99
N PHE A 105 14.65 7.36 17.15
CA PHE A 105 15.22 6.15 17.75
C PHE A 105 14.63 4.89 17.11
N ASN A 106 15.48 3.90 16.85
CA ASN A 106 15.06 2.58 16.39
C ASN A 106 14.99 1.60 17.57
N THR A 107 13.88 1.62 18.29
CA THR A 107 13.61 0.69 19.39
C THR A 107 12.36 -0.13 19.12
N GLY A 108 12.27 -1.33 19.69
CA GLY A 108 11.07 -2.14 19.65
C GLY A 108 11.07 -3.25 20.70
N ILE A 109 9.95 -3.96 20.81
CA ILE A 109 9.85 -5.19 21.58
C ILE A 109 9.78 -6.33 20.59
N ASP A 110 10.69 -7.30 20.68
CA ASP A 110 10.72 -8.46 19.80
C ASP A 110 9.72 -9.55 20.20
N GLU A 111 9.68 -10.63 19.43
CA GLU A 111 8.84 -11.81 19.68
C GLU A 111 9.17 -12.57 20.99
N HIS A 112 10.31 -12.28 21.59
CA HIS A 112 10.74 -12.81 22.89
C HIS A 112 10.42 -11.84 24.05
N ASN A 113 9.69 -10.76 23.77
CA ASN A 113 9.36 -9.70 24.72
C ASN A 113 10.59 -8.93 25.25
N VAL A 114 11.66 -8.87 24.44
CA VAL A 114 12.88 -8.13 24.77
C VAL A 114 12.81 -6.75 24.13
N LEU A 115 13.05 -5.70 24.93
CA LEU A 115 13.27 -4.35 24.42
C LEU A 115 14.65 -4.29 23.77
N TYR A 116 14.71 -3.93 22.48
CA TYR A 116 15.95 -3.68 21.76
C TYR A 116 16.06 -2.21 21.35
N SER A 117 17.30 -1.81 21.09
CA SER A 117 17.67 -0.54 20.45
C SER A 117 18.72 -0.83 19.38
N ASP A 118 18.61 -0.15 18.25
CA ASP A 118 19.50 -0.31 17.11
C ASP A 118 19.73 1.04 16.42
N GLU A 119 20.54 1.06 15.36
CA GLU A 119 20.86 2.28 14.63
C GLU A 119 19.60 2.97 14.08
N PRO A 120 19.54 4.30 14.17
CA PRO A 120 18.37 5.05 13.75
C PRO A 120 18.19 5.00 12.22
N TRP A 121 16.94 4.96 11.76
CA TRP A 121 16.62 5.02 10.33
C TRP A 121 16.75 6.43 9.75
N SER A 122 16.79 7.43 10.63
CA SER A 122 16.86 8.85 10.28
C SER A 122 18.19 9.22 9.63
N ARG A 123 18.14 10.17 8.71
CA ARG A 123 19.29 10.80 8.05
C ARG A 123 19.30 12.29 8.30
N PRO A 124 20.44 12.97 8.08
CA PRO A 124 20.46 14.44 8.07
C PRO A 124 19.36 15.01 7.17
N GLY A 125 18.51 15.85 7.74
CA GLY A 125 17.36 16.47 7.06
C GLY A 125 16.02 15.78 7.27
N ASP A 126 15.99 14.57 7.85
CA ASP A 126 14.73 13.96 8.29
C ASP A 126 14.12 14.72 9.47
N TYR A 127 12.80 14.71 9.57
CA TYR A 127 12.06 15.50 10.55
C TYR A 127 10.72 14.89 10.94
N VAL A 128 10.26 15.28 12.13
CA VAL A 128 8.87 15.11 12.57
C VAL A 128 8.26 16.50 12.74
N LEU A 129 7.10 16.73 12.12
CA LEU A 129 6.33 17.95 12.24
C LEU A 129 5.15 17.71 13.17
N LEU A 130 5.11 18.45 14.27
CA LEU A 130 4.07 18.35 15.28
C LEU A 130 3.22 19.63 15.29
N GLN A 131 1.91 19.46 15.48
CA GLN A 131 0.98 20.54 15.76
C GLN A 131 0.58 20.50 17.24
N ALA A 132 0.77 21.62 17.94
CA ALA A 132 0.25 21.79 19.30
C ALA A 132 -1.29 21.81 19.27
N GLN A 133 -1.93 21.05 20.16
CA GLN A 133 -3.40 20.96 20.27
C GLN A 133 -3.96 21.94 21.32
N THR A 134 -3.07 22.56 22.09
CA THR A 134 -3.32 23.55 23.14
C THR A 134 -2.06 24.42 23.29
N ASP A 135 -2.08 25.41 24.17
CA ASP A 135 -0.88 26.16 24.54
C ASP A 135 0.05 25.22 25.33
N LEU A 136 1.29 25.06 24.88
CA LEU A 136 2.22 24.08 25.47
C LEU A 136 3.50 24.73 26.00
N VAL A 137 4.00 24.18 27.10
CA VAL A 137 5.43 24.24 27.45
C VAL A 137 6.09 22.95 26.97
N CYS A 138 7.07 23.07 26.08
CA CYS A 138 7.79 21.94 25.50
C CYS A 138 9.27 22.01 25.85
N VAL A 139 9.83 20.88 26.25
CA VAL A 139 11.28 20.70 26.40
C VAL A 139 11.71 19.63 25.41
N SER A 140 12.90 19.82 24.84
CA SER A 140 13.54 18.89 23.93
C SER A 140 15.04 18.88 24.24
N SER A 141 15.67 17.72 24.06
CA SER A 141 17.11 17.52 24.24
C SER A 141 17.61 16.77 23.02
N ALA A 142 18.72 17.22 22.44
CA ALA A 142 19.54 16.33 21.62
C ALA A 142 20.00 15.18 22.53
N CYS A 143 19.87 13.93 22.09
CA CYS A 143 20.29 12.81 22.92
C CYS A 143 21.82 12.80 23.01
N PRO A 144 22.41 12.83 24.22
CA PRO A 144 23.86 12.78 24.38
C PRO A 144 24.42 11.35 24.31
N ASP A 145 23.59 10.32 24.14
CA ASP A 145 24.03 8.92 24.19
C ASP A 145 24.96 8.57 23.02
N ASP A 146 26.23 8.36 23.34
CA ASP A 146 27.29 7.84 22.48
C ASP A 146 27.74 6.43 22.91
N THR A 147 27.06 5.83 23.89
CA THR A 147 27.41 4.52 24.46
C THR A 147 26.64 3.37 23.82
N SER A 148 25.62 3.68 23.01
CA SER A 148 24.71 2.73 22.39
C SER A 148 24.42 3.07 20.92
N PRO A 149 23.78 2.17 20.14
CA PRO A 149 23.45 2.43 18.74
C PRO A 149 22.40 3.52 18.53
N ALA A 150 21.76 4.03 19.60
CA ALA A 150 20.67 5.01 19.53
C ALA A 150 20.93 6.23 18.63
N ASN A 151 22.17 6.72 18.60
CA ASN A 151 22.62 7.81 17.72
C ASN A 151 23.73 7.35 16.75
N ALA A 152 23.79 6.06 16.43
CA ALA A 152 24.91 5.45 15.72
C ALA A 152 26.28 5.84 16.33
N TRP A 153 26.36 5.88 17.67
CA TRP A 153 27.53 6.30 18.44
C TRP A 153 28.08 7.70 18.11
N ASN A 154 27.30 8.54 17.44
CA ASN A 154 27.70 9.88 17.02
C ASN A 154 26.57 10.89 17.24
N PRO A 155 26.42 11.41 18.47
CA PRO A 155 25.43 12.43 18.79
C PRO A 155 25.53 13.61 17.82
N SER A 156 24.38 14.05 17.30
CA SER A 156 24.29 15.18 16.37
C SER A 156 23.32 16.24 16.88
N ASP A 157 23.53 17.48 16.45
CA ASP A 157 22.65 18.58 16.79
C ASP A 157 21.25 18.36 16.19
N ILE A 158 20.22 18.66 16.99
CA ILE A 158 18.84 18.72 16.50
C ILE A 158 18.45 20.18 16.24
N HIS A 159 17.71 20.40 15.15
CA HIS A 159 17.13 21.70 14.86
C HIS A 159 15.65 21.72 15.25
N VAL A 160 15.29 22.56 16.23
CA VAL A 160 13.89 22.80 16.60
C VAL A 160 13.42 24.09 15.94
N ARG A 161 12.33 24.00 15.17
CA ARG A 161 11.70 25.16 14.52
C ARG A 161 10.24 25.26 14.93
N VAL A 162 9.84 26.47 15.37
CA VAL A 162 8.46 26.78 15.73
C VAL A 162 7.83 27.59 14.61
N TYR A 163 6.67 27.14 14.13
CA TYR A 163 5.91 27.83 13.11
C TYR A 163 4.71 28.56 13.73
N PRO A 164 4.34 29.75 13.22
CA PRO A 164 3.10 30.41 13.59
C PRO A 164 1.86 29.56 13.28
N GLU A 165 0.78 29.74 14.03
CA GLU A 165 -0.51 29.04 13.85
C GLU A 165 -1.08 29.14 12.43
N LYS A 166 -0.85 30.28 11.74
CA LYS A 166 -1.31 30.52 10.37
C LYS A 166 -0.64 29.63 9.31
N ASN A 167 0.45 28.93 9.65
CA ASN A 167 1.12 28.04 8.73
C ASN A 167 0.36 26.71 8.64
N THR A 168 -0.16 26.40 7.45
CA THR A 168 -0.85 25.13 7.18
C THR A 168 0.09 24.13 6.54
N PHE A 169 0.11 22.90 7.05
CA PHE A 169 0.89 21.80 6.49
C PHE A 169 -0.03 20.61 6.21
N SER A 170 0.12 20.00 5.03
CA SER A 170 -0.54 18.75 4.70
C SER A 170 0.02 17.60 5.53
N LYS A 171 -0.85 16.64 5.86
CA LYS A 171 -0.43 15.37 6.47
C LYS A 171 0.38 14.55 5.46
N ALA A 172 1.54 14.04 5.86
CA ALA A 172 2.38 13.25 4.96
C ALA A 172 3.36 12.36 5.71
N ILE A 173 3.66 11.20 5.15
CA ILE A 173 4.77 10.34 5.56
C ILE A 173 5.84 10.42 4.45
N ALA A 174 7.13 10.22 4.76
CA ALA A 174 8.12 10.08 3.69
C ALA A 174 8.22 8.64 3.22
N ILE A 175 8.34 8.49 1.89
CA ILE A 175 8.78 7.27 1.25
C ILE A 175 10.09 7.52 0.52
N ARG A 176 10.98 6.54 0.53
CA ARG A 176 12.19 6.52 -0.30
C ARG A 176 12.04 5.38 -1.30
N MET A 177 12.19 5.71 -2.58
CA MET A 177 12.02 4.74 -3.66
C MET A 177 13.11 3.66 -3.63
N THR A 178 14.34 4.08 -3.37
CA THR A 178 15.50 3.22 -3.15
C THR A 178 16.16 3.63 -1.84
N PRO A 179 17.02 2.79 -1.23
CA PRO A 179 17.76 3.17 -0.03
C PRO A 179 18.44 4.53 -0.19
N ASP A 180 19.00 4.87 -1.34
CA ASP A 180 19.75 6.12 -1.54
C ASP A 180 18.90 7.29 -2.07
N ALA A 181 17.60 7.09 -2.33
CA ALA A 181 16.74 8.13 -2.88
C ALA A 181 16.38 9.20 -1.84
N ASP A 182 16.14 10.42 -2.34
CA ASP A 182 15.53 11.48 -1.54
C ASP A 182 14.14 11.08 -1.06
N ALA A 183 13.81 11.51 0.17
CA ALA A 183 12.51 11.35 0.76
C ALA A 183 11.45 12.10 -0.07
N LYS A 184 10.40 11.40 -0.49
CA LYS A 184 9.21 11.99 -1.10
C LYS A 184 8.06 11.89 -0.12
N LEU A 185 7.42 13.03 0.16
CA LEU A 185 6.24 13.07 1.00
C LEU A 185 5.05 12.44 0.29
N THR A 186 4.20 11.74 1.06
CA THR A 186 2.89 11.26 0.61
C THR A 186 2.10 12.40 -0.01
N GLN A 187 1.46 12.12 -1.14
CA GLN A 187 0.73 13.09 -1.95
C GLN A 187 -0.75 12.77 -2.03
N GLU A 188 -1.52 13.78 -2.41
CA GLU A 188 -2.92 13.64 -2.74
C GLU A 188 -3.08 13.38 -4.24
N THR A 189 -4.02 12.52 -4.62
CA THR A 189 -4.38 12.35 -6.02
C THR A 189 -5.23 13.53 -6.50
N GLY A 190 -5.44 13.63 -7.80
CA GLY A 190 -6.34 14.62 -8.41
C GLY A 190 -7.81 14.39 -8.04
N PHE A 191 -8.17 13.17 -7.62
CA PHE A 191 -9.50 12.82 -7.14
C PHE A 191 -9.66 13.02 -5.63
N HIS A 192 -8.56 13.26 -4.89
CA HIS A 192 -8.58 13.45 -3.44
C HIS A 192 -9.55 14.53 -2.95
N PRO A 193 -9.71 15.70 -3.61
CA PRO A 193 -10.69 16.70 -3.18
C PRO A 193 -12.15 16.21 -3.18
N ARG A 194 -12.45 15.13 -3.94
CA ARG A 194 -13.79 14.52 -3.98
C ARG A 194 -13.90 13.34 -3.03
N THR A 195 -12.89 12.49 -2.95
CA THR A 195 -12.91 11.34 -2.03
C THR A 195 -12.82 11.77 -0.56
N SER A 196 -12.05 12.82 -0.24
CA SER A 196 -11.93 13.35 1.13
C SER A 196 -13.19 14.08 1.63
N ALA A 197 -14.07 14.52 0.72
CA ALA A 197 -15.40 15.01 1.08
C ALA A 197 -16.34 13.87 1.53
N LEU A 198 -16.05 12.61 1.14
CA LEU A 198 -16.89 11.45 1.42
C LEU A 198 -16.38 10.59 2.59
N THR A 199 -15.11 10.72 2.97
CA THR A 199 -14.52 9.98 4.09
C THR A 199 -13.35 10.70 4.73
N ARG A 200 -13.01 10.32 5.96
CA ARG A 200 -11.76 10.68 6.64
C ARG A 200 -10.84 9.47 6.85
N ASN A 201 -11.29 8.29 6.43
CA ASN A 201 -10.56 7.03 6.59
C ASN A 201 -9.64 6.84 5.38
N PHE A 202 -8.41 7.31 5.53
CA PHE A 202 -7.35 7.16 4.54
C PHE A 202 -6.22 6.30 5.08
N THR A 203 -5.60 5.55 4.19
CA THR A 203 -4.30 4.91 4.42
C THR A 203 -3.27 5.46 3.46
N GLU A 204 -2.01 5.39 3.87
CA GLU A 204 -0.87 5.55 2.98
C GLU A 204 -0.81 4.32 2.08
N TYR A 205 -0.73 4.54 0.77
CA TYR A 205 -0.45 3.52 -0.21
C TYR A 205 0.65 4.01 -1.15
N ARG A 206 1.90 3.61 -0.85
CA ARG A 206 3.08 3.83 -1.70
C ARG A 206 3.15 5.29 -2.18
N GLY A 207 3.19 6.23 -1.27
CA GLY A 207 3.34 7.65 -1.53
C GLY A 207 2.04 8.41 -1.83
N TYR A 208 0.86 7.79 -1.72
CA TYR A 208 -0.41 8.48 -1.90
C TYR A 208 -1.43 8.19 -0.80
N TRP A 209 -2.30 9.16 -0.51
CA TRP A 209 -3.44 8.96 0.38
C TRP A 209 -4.63 8.37 -0.36
N LEU A 210 -5.04 7.14 0.00
CA LEU A 210 -6.21 6.47 -0.55
C LEU A 210 -7.27 6.14 0.51
N PRO A 211 -8.57 6.20 0.15
CA PRO A 211 -9.65 5.87 1.06
C PRO A 211 -9.73 4.35 1.32
N THR A 212 -9.71 3.94 2.58
CA THR A 212 -9.90 2.52 2.94
C THR A 212 -11.37 2.13 2.93
N CYS A 213 -12.25 3.04 3.35
CA CYS A 213 -13.68 2.82 3.52
C CYS A 213 -14.43 4.17 3.59
N PHE A 214 -15.68 4.22 3.12
CA PHE A 214 -16.51 5.41 3.08
C PHE A 214 -17.60 5.39 4.16
N ARG A 215 -17.75 6.53 4.86
CA ARG A 215 -18.52 6.66 6.11
C ARG A 215 -19.98 6.23 6.00
N ASN A 216 -20.62 6.53 4.87
CA ASN A 216 -22.07 6.37 4.73
C ASN A 216 -22.50 4.94 4.38
N ASN A 217 -21.55 4.09 3.96
CA ASN A 217 -21.87 2.80 3.37
C ASN A 217 -21.16 1.64 4.11
N GLY A 218 -19.88 1.82 4.42
CA GLY A 218 -19.05 0.75 4.95
C GLY A 218 -18.69 -0.31 3.90
N ALA A 219 -17.60 -1.04 4.12
CA ALA A 219 -17.03 -1.94 3.12
C ALA A 219 -18.01 -3.01 2.58
N ILE A 220 -18.99 -3.45 3.38
CA ILE A 220 -19.99 -4.45 2.94
C ILE A 220 -20.98 -3.86 1.94
N GLU A 221 -21.49 -2.64 2.14
CA GLU A 221 -22.43 -2.04 1.18
C GLU A 221 -21.69 -1.64 -0.10
N GLU A 222 -20.47 -1.13 0.01
CA GLU A 222 -19.59 -0.83 -1.14
C GLU A 222 -19.34 -2.10 -1.98
N TYR A 223 -19.08 -3.22 -1.33
CA TYR A 223 -18.95 -4.54 -1.96
C TYR A 223 -20.22 -4.93 -2.74
N TYR A 224 -21.41 -4.85 -2.13
CA TYR A 224 -22.66 -5.20 -2.80
C TYR A 224 -22.99 -4.26 -3.96
N ALA A 225 -22.68 -2.97 -3.83
CA ALA A 225 -22.81 -2.03 -4.94
C ALA A 225 -21.92 -2.42 -6.14
N CYS A 226 -20.71 -2.92 -5.91
CA CYS A 226 -19.88 -3.41 -7.02
C CYS A 226 -20.50 -4.66 -7.68
N ARG A 227 -21.05 -5.58 -6.89
CA ARG A 227 -21.63 -6.84 -7.41
C ARG A 227 -22.95 -6.64 -8.17
N GLU A 228 -23.76 -5.67 -7.73
CA GLU A 228 -25.15 -5.54 -8.18
C GLU A 228 -25.43 -4.26 -8.98
N LYS A 229 -24.61 -3.22 -8.83
CA LYS A 229 -24.82 -1.88 -9.40
C LYS A 229 -23.54 -1.39 -10.09
N ALA A 230 -22.93 -0.33 -9.56
CA ALA A 230 -21.62 0.16 -9.94
C ALA A 230 -20.91 0.78 -8.73
N VAL A 231 -19.59 0.87 -8.83
CA VAL A 231 -18.73 1.59 -7.89
C VAL A 231 -17.70 2.43 -8.62
N VAL A 232 -17.19 3.45 -7.94
CA VAL A 232 -16.04 4.26 -8.39
C VAL A 232 -14.90 4.21 -7.36
N THR A 233 -13.68 3.93 -7.82
CA THR A 233 -12.48 3.81 -6.97
C THR A 233 -11.31 4.55 -7.58
N ASP A 234 -10.52 5.23 -6.75
CA ASP A 234 -9.29 5.88 -7.18
C ASP A 234 -8.12 4.88 -7.28
N LEU A 235 -7.59 4.70 -8.49
CA LEU A 235 -6.44 3.85 -8.80
C LEU A 235 -5.23 4.65 -9.28
N SER A 236 -5.27 5.98 -9.12
CA SER A 236 -4.19 6.90 -9.52
C SER A 236 -2.82 6.55 -8.95
N PRO A 237 -2.69 5.92 -7.76
CA PRO A 237 -1.38 5.54 -7.24
C PRO A 237 -0.68 4.37 -7.95
N LEU A 238 -1.36 3.60 -8.80
CA LEU A 238 -0.68 2.59 -9.62
C LEU A 238 0.42 3.25 -10.46
N ARG A 239 1.58 2.62 -10.58
CA ARG A 239 2.74 3.22 -11.25
C ARG A 239 2.61 3.14 -12.74
N LYS A 240 2.82 4.28 -13.41
CA LYS A 240 2.59 4.45 -14.84
C LYS A 240 3.91 4.81 -15.48
N PHE A 241 4.33 4.03 -16.46
CA PHE A 241 5.54 4.28 -17.22
C PHE A 241 5.22 4.32 -18.71
N GLU A 242 5.62 5.41 -19.38
CA GLU A 242 5.65 5.47 -20.84
C GLU A 242 6.95 4.84 -21.33
N ILE A 243 6.84 3.93 -22.29
CA ILE A 243 7.96 3.26 -22.94
C ILE A 243 7.88 3.59 -24.43
N MET A 244 8.78 4.46 -24.90
CA MET A 244 8.67 5.09 -26.21
C MET A 244 9.98 4.97 -26.99
N GLY A 245 9.89 4.63 -28.27
CA GLY A 245 11.03 4.58 -29.17
C GLY A 245 11.05 3.31 -30.02
N PRO A 246 11.90 3.26 -31.05
CA PRO A 246 11.93 2.15 -32.01
C PRO A 246 12.19 0.79 -31.35
N ASP A 247 12.88 0.76 -30.21
CA ASP A 247 13.19 -0.48 -29.48
C ASP A 247 12.24 -0.75 -28.30
N ALA A 248 11.13 -0.01 -28.17
CA ALA A 248 10.18 -0.18 -27.07
C ALA A 248 9.56 -1.58 -27.04
N GLU A 249 9.18 -2.14 -28.20
CA GLU A 249 8.66 -3.50 -28.29
C GLU A 249 9.72 -4.53 -27.85
N VAL A 250 10.99 -4.32 -28.23
CA VAL A 250 12.11 -5.19 -27.85
C VAL A 250 12.31 -5.17 -26.33
N LEU A 251 12.33 -3.98 -25.71
CA LEU A 251 12.45 -3.86 -24.26
C LEU A 251 11.29 -4.57 -23.55
N MET A 252 10.04 -4.32 -23.96
CA MET A 252 8.87 -4.95 -23.33
C MET A 252 8.83 -6.46 -23.57
N GLN A 253 9.27 -6.93 -24.74
CA GLN A 253 9.43 -8.35 -25.03
C GLN A 253 10.49 -8.97 -24.13
N TRP A 254 11.54 -8.25 -23.75
CA TRP A 254 12.59 -8.74 -22.87
C TRP A 254 12.22 -8.73 -21.38
N THR A 255 11.57 -7.67 -20.88
CA THR A 255 11.35 -7.47 -19.43
C THR A 255 10.10 -8.16 -18.89
N LEU A 256 9.11 -8.44 -19.75
CA LEU A 256 7.83 -9.03 -19.34
C LEU A 256 7.75 -10.51 -19.69
N THR A 257 6.92 -11.28 -19.00
CA THR A 257 6.72 -12.71 -19.30
C THR A 257 5.82 -12.96 -20.52
N ARG A 258 4.90 -12.05 -20.83
CA ARG A 258 3.99 -12.14 -21.99
C ARG A 258 4.71 -11.99 -23.33
N ASN A 259 4.13 -12.58 -24.38
CA ASN A 259 4.55 -12.28 -25.75
C ASN A 259 3.94 -10.95 -26.22
N VAL A 260 4.74 -9.89 -26.14
CA VAL A 260 4.38 -8.52 -26.51
C VAL A 260 4.24 -8.36 -28.03
N ARG A 261 5.02 -9.10 -28.84
CA ARG A 261 4.94 -9.04 -30.31
C ARG A 261 3.57 -9.46 -30.85
N LYS A 262 2.80 -10.25 -30.10
CA LYS A 262 1.43 -10.66 -30.46
C LYS A 262 0.35 -9.64 -30.08
N LEU A 263 0.72 -8.57 -29.37
CA LEU A 263 -0.22 -7.57 -28.89
C LEU A 263 -0.59 -6.62 -30.04
N ALA A 264 -1.88 -6.47 -30.35
CA ALA A 264 -2.32 -5.50 -31.34
C ALA A 264 -2.30 -4.07 -30.76
N VAL A 265 -2.18 -3.06 -31.61
CA VAL A 265 -2.41 -1.66 -31.20
C VAL A 265 -3.82 -1.52 -30.62
N GLY A 266 -3.97 -0.78 -29.52
CA GLY A 266 -5.23 -0.65 -28.79
C GLY A 266 -5.51 -1.81 -27.82
N GLN A 267 -4.59 -2.77 -27.67
CA GLN A 267 -4.75 -3.91 -26.79
C GLN A 267 -4.00 -3.72 -25.46
N VAL A 268 -4.59 -4.27 -24.41
CA VAL A 268 -4.01 -4.38 -23.07
C VAL A 268 -3.67 -5.84 -22.79
N VAL A 269 -2.64 -6.11 -22.02
CA VAL A 269 -2.35 -7.46 -21.53
C VAL A 269 -1.82 -7.43 -20.11
N TYR A 270 -2.29 -8.35 -19.28
CA TYR A 270 -1.72 -8.60 -17.96
C TYR A 270 -0.48 -9.48 -18.07
N SER A 271 0.61 -9.07 -17.41
CA SER A 271 1.92 -9.72 -17.44
C SER A 271 2.62 -9.65 -16.08
N SER A 272 3.65 -10.47 -15.92
CA SER A 272 4.58 -10.42 -14.79
C SER A 272 5.92 -9.84 -15.25
N MET A 273 6.65 -9.21 -14.33
CA MET A 273 8.03 -8.76 -14.48
C MET A 273 8.88 -9.49 -13.43
N LEU A 274 10.03 -10.03 -13.84
CA LEU A 274 10.81 -10.95 -13.02
C LEU A 274 12.23 -10.47 -12.80
N TYR A 275 12.84 -11.00 -11.73
CA TYR A 275 14.28 -11.05 -11.59
C TYR A 275 14.89 -12.24 -12.35
N PRO A 276 16.21 -12.23 -12.63
CA PRO A 276 16.89 -13.35 -13.29
C PRO A 276 16.72 -14.72 -12.60
N HIS A 277 16.52 -14.77 -11.27
CA HIS A 277 16.26 -16.01 -10.52
C HIS A 277 14.80 -16.51 -10.60
N GLY A 278 13.96 -15.86 -11.42
CA GLY A 278 12.58 -16.27 -11.71
C GLY A 278 11.53 -15.77 -10.72
N GLY A 279 11.96 -15.10 -9.65
CA GLY A 279 11.07 -14.44 -8.70
C GLY A 279 10.38 -13.22 -9.29
N MET A 280 9.15 -12.95 -8.83
CA MET A 280 8.36 -11.83 -9.31
C MET A 280 8.80 -10.52 -8.67
N MET A 281 9.18 -9.56 -9.51
CA MET A 281 9.43 -8.18 -9.10
C MET A 281 8.12 -7.41 -9.00
N ASP A 282 7.30 -7.52 -10.04
CA ASP A 282 6.08 -6.75 -10.20
C ASP A 282 5.10 -7.51 -11.11
N ASP A 283 3.84 -7.13 -11.04
CA ASP A 283 2.79 -7.57 -11.95
C ASP A 283 1.96 -6.36 -12.40
N GLY A 284 1.29 -6.49 -13.53
CA GLY A 284 0.67 -5.30 -14.09
C GLY A 284 0.10 -5.48 -15.48
N THR A 285 -0.32 -4.35 -16.06
CA THR A 285 -0.88 -4.31 -17.40
C THR A 285 -0.01 -3.50 -18.35
N LEU A 286 0.21 -4.05 -19.54
CA LEU A 286 0.87 -3.36 -20.65
C LEU A 286 -0.19 -2.93 -21.67
N LEU A 287 -0.24 -1.64 -21.99
CA LEU A 287 -1.06 -1.08 -23.06
C LEU A 287 -0.16 -0.84 -24.28
N ARG A 288 -0.57 -1.33 -25.46
CA ARG A 288 0.08 -0.98 -26.74
C ARG A 288 -0.62 0.22 -27.37
N LEU A 289 -0.01 1.40 -27.24
CA LEU A 289 -0.57 2.67 -27.71
C LEU A 289 -0.41 2.85 -29.22
N CYS A 290 0.76 2.51 -29.75
CA CYS A 290 1.03 2.45 -31.19
C CYS A 290 2.10 1.39 -31.48
N GLN A 291 2.78 1.49 -32.63
CA GLN A 291 3.86 0.57 -32.99
C GLN A 291 5.02 0.64 -31.98
N ASP A 292 5.45 1.86 -31.63
CA ASP A 292 6.70 2.14 -30.90
C ASP A 292 6.46 2.73 -29.49
N ASN A 293 5.20 2.83 -29.05
CA ASN A 293 4.84 3.36 -27.74
C ASN A 293 3.97 2.38 -26.97
N PHE A 294 4.40 2.10 -25.74
CA PHE A 294 3.71 1.26 -24.77
C PHE A 294 3.56 2.02 -23.46
N ARG A 295 2.62 1.56 -22.63
CA ARG A 295 2.48 2.02 -21.25
C ARG A 295 2.41 0.82 -20.31
N TRP A 296 3.31 0.77 -19.34
CA TRP A 296 3.30 -0.21 -18.26
C TRP A 296 2.60 0.38 -17.04
N ILE A 297 1.64 -0.36 -16.49
CA ILE A 297 0.95 -0.07 -15.24
C ILE A 297 1.34 -1.14 -14.23
N GLY A 298 2.15 -0.79 -13.24
CA GLY A 298 2.70 -1.70 -12.23
C GLY A 298 2.41 -1.24 -10.79
N GLY A 299 2.83 -2.04 -9.82
CA GLY A 299 2.66 -1.75 -8.39
C GLY A 299 3.83 -0.98 -7.76
N ASP A 300 5.00 -0.97 -8.39
CA ASP A 300 6.24 -0.47 -7.79
C ASP A 300 7.00 0.53 -8.68
N ASP A 301 7.62 1.53 -8.07
CA ASP A 301 8.43 2.52 -8.77
C ASP A 301 9.71 1.91 -9.36
N TYR A 302 10.23 0.86 -8.71
CA TYR A 302 11.45 0.18 -9.12
C TYR A 302 11.34 -0.43 -10.51
N GLY A 303 10.14 -0.81 -10.97
CA GLY A 303 9.92 -1.32 -12.33
C GLY A 303 10.43 -0.35 -13.41
N GLY A 304 10.32 0.96 -13.18
CA GLY A 304 10.86 1.98 -14.10
C GLY A 304 12.38 2.15 -14.03
N ILE A 305 13.01 1.89 -12.89
CA ILE A 305 14.48 1.82 -12.77
C ILE A 305 14.97 0.59 -13.52
N TRP A 306 14.40 -0.56 -13.20
CA TRP A 306 14.73 -1.84 -13.81
C TRP A 306 14.65 -1.81 -15.34
N MET A 307 13.56 -1.30 -15.90
CA MET A 307 13.42 -1.19 -17.36
C MET A 307 14.49 -0.30 -18.01
N ARG A 308 14.95 0.76 -17.33
CA ARG A 308 16.04 1.62 -17.82
C ARG A 308 17.37 0.90 -17.79
N GLU A 309 17.67 0.18 -16.71
CA GLU A 309 18.88 -0.63 -16.58
C GLU A 309 18.94 -1.71 -17.67
N GLN A 310 17.81 -2.38 -17.95
CA GLN A 310 17.74 -3.38 -19.02
C GLN A 310 17.91 -2.75 -20.41
N ALA A 311 17.33 -1.57 -20.64
CA ALA A 311 17.50 -0.85 -21.90
C ALA A 311 18.97 -0.46 -22.15
N GLU A 312 19.65 0.06 -21.12
CA GLU A 312 21.06 0.42 -21.19
C GLU A 312 21.94 -0.81 -21.44
N LYS A 313 21.73 -1.89 -20.67
CA LYS A 313 22.46 -3.16 -20.82
C LYS A 313 22.35 -3.74 -22.23
N LEU A 314 21.20 -3.58 -22.87
CA LEU A 314 20.93 -4.08 -24.23
C LEU A 314 21.27 -3.06 -25.33
N GLY A 315 21.71 -1.84 -24.97
CA GLY A 315 22.02 -0.78 -25.94
C GLY A 315 20.81 -0.30 -26.75
N LEU A 316 19.60 -0.36 -26.17
CA LEU A 316 18.35 -0.07 -26.87
C LEU A 316 18.07 1.45 -26.94
N LYS A 317 17.53 1.89 -28.08
CA LYS A 317 17.01 3.25 -28.28
C LYS A 317 15.56 3.34 -27.82
N VAL A 318 15.39 3.46 -26.51
CA VAL A 318 14.08 3.55 -25.84
C VAL A 318 14.12 4.53 -24.68
N LEU A 319 13.07 5.33 -24.53
CA LEU A 319 12.83 6.22 -23.40
C LEU A 319 11.80 5.58 -22.47
N VAL A 320 12.18 5.37 -21.21
CA VAL A 320 11.27 4.97 -20.13
C VAL A 320 11.08 6.15 -19.19
N LYS A 321 9.85 6.67 -19.12
CA LYS A 321 9.49 7.86 -18.34
C LYS A 321 8.34 7.53 -17.38
N SER A 322 8.47 7.91 -16.11
CA SER A 322 7.32 7.87 -15.17
C SER A 322 6.28 8.92 -15.57
N SER A 323 5.01 8.50 -15.62
CA SER A 323 3.85 9.33 -15.93
C SER A 323 2.77 9.28 -14.85
N THR A 324 3.05 8.69 -13.68
CA THR A 324 2.08 8.57 -12.57
C THR A 324 1.47 9.92 -12.20
N ASP A 325 2.28 10.96 -12.01
CA ASP A 325 1.84 12.31 -11.63
C ASP A 325 1.11 13.06 -12.75
N GLN A 326 1.15 12.56 -13.99
CA GLN A 326 0.53 13.19 -15.17
C GLN A 326 -0.75 12.48 -15.60
N MET A 327 -1.04 11.31 -15.03
CA MET A 327 -2.11 10.44 -15.48
C MET A 327 -2.78 9.79 -14.29
N HIS A 328 -3.91 10.34 -13.88
CA HIS A 328 -4.73 9.81 -12.79
C HIS A 328 -5.89 9.02 -13.36
N ASN A 329 -6.33 8.00 -12.63
CA ASN A 329 -7.41 7.15 -13.08
C ASN A 329 -8.34 6.72 -11.95
N ILE A 330 -9.63 6.63 -12.30
CA ILE A 330 -10.65 5.98 -11.49
C ILE A 330 -11.15 4.72 -12.21
N ALA A 331 -11.45 3.69 -11.44
CA ALA A 331 -12.14 2.51 -11.94
C ALA A 331 -13.64 2.64 -11.69
N VAL A 332 -14.44 2.52 -12.74
CA VAL A 332 -15.90 2.38 -12.67
C VAL A 332 -16.24 0.93 -12.94
N GLN A 333 -16.59 0.19 -11.88
CA GLN A 333 -16.73 -1.28 -11.90
C GLN A 333 -18.15 -1.69 -11.47
N GLY A 334 -18.63 -2.82 -11.95
CA GLY A 334 -19.97 -3.36 -11.69
C GLY A 334 -20.84 -3.44 -12.95
N PRO A 335 -21.95 -4.20 -12.91
CA PRO A 335 -22.82 -4.45 -14.06
C PRO A 335 -23.38 -3.19 -14.72
N LYS A 336 -23.48 -2.07 -13.98
CA LYS A 336 -23.99 -0.77 -14.49
C LYS A 336 -22.92 0.17 -15.04
N SER A 337 -21.64 -0.19 -14.93
CA SER A 337 -20.51 0.65 -15.36
C SER A 337 -20.58 1.09 -16.83
N ARG A 338 -20.97 0.18 -17.74
CA ARG A 338 -21.11 0.48 -19.17
C ARG A 338 -22.23 1.47 -19.45
N GLU A 339 -23.39 1.30 -18.81
CA GLU A 339 -24.55 2.18 -18.99
C GLU A 339 -24.21 3.60 -18.55
N ILE A 340 -23.60 3.74 -17.35
CA ILE A 340 -23.16 5.03 -16.79
C ILE A 340 -22.18 5.73 -17.73
N LEU A 341 -21.09 5.05 -18.11
CA LEU A 341 -20.05 5.68 -18.91
C LEU A 341 -20.49 5.99 -20.33
N LYS A 342 -21.46 5.24 -20.89
CA LYS A 342 -22.03 5.54 -22.21
C LYS A 342 -22.72 6.90 -22.25
N GLU A 343 -23.29 7.35 -21.14
CA GLU A 343 -23.98 8.65 -21.05
C GLU A 343 -23.02 9.84 -21.14
N VAL A 344 -21.76 9.65 -20.72
CA VAL A 344 -20.81 10.76 -20.52
C VAL A 344 -19.58 10.69 -21.42
N VAL A 345 -19.25 9.53 -21.98
CA VAL A 345 -18.04 9.34 -22.81
C VAL A 345 -18.38 9.50 -24.28
N TRP A 346 -17.83 10.54 -24.88
CA TRP A 346 -17.80 10.74 -26.32
C TRP A 346 -16.48 10.20 -26.91
N THR A 347 -16.57 9.59 -28.08
CA THR A 347 -15.41 9.08 -28.83
C THR A 347 -15.42 9.67 -30.23
N PRO A 348 -14.26 10.11 -30.77
CA PRO A 348 -14.19 10.58 -32.14
C PRO A 348 -14.44 9.42 -33.13
N PRO A 349 -14.93 9.69 -34.36
CA PRO A 349 -15.21 8.64 -35.35
C PRO A 349 -14.02 7.74 -35.71
N THR A 350 -12.80 8.18 -35.42
CA THR A 350 -11.55 7.42 -35.62
C THR A 350 -11.24 6.43 -34.50
N GLN A 351 -12.07 6.38 -33.46
CA GLN A 351 -11.89 5.52 -32.29
C GLN A 351 -13.14 4.66 -32.10
N PRO A 352 -12.99 3.41 -31.60
CA PRO A 352 -14.13 2.58 -31.24
C PRO A 352 -14.98 3.26 -30.15
N LYS A 353 -16.30 3.10 -30.24
CA LYS A 353 -17.19 3.56 -29.16
C LYS A 353 -16.94 2.75 -27.89
N LEU A 354 -17.32 3.30 -26.75
CA LEU A 354 -17.19 2.64 -25.45
C LEU A 354 -17.87 1.26 -25.39
N GLU A 355 -19.02 1.11 -26.02
CA GLU A 355 -19.75 -0.17 -26.08
C GLU A 355 -19.12 -1.21 -27.03
N GLU A 356 -18.23 -0.77 -27.92
CA GLU A 356 -17.57 -1.61 -28.91
C GLU A 356 -16.21 -2.14 -28.40
N ILE A 357 -15.63 -1.53 -27.35
CA ILE A 357 -14.35 -2.00 -26.82
C ILE A 357 -14.50 -3.36 -26.12
N GLY A 358 -13.76 -4.34 -26.63
CA GLY A 358 -13.64 -5.67 -26.03
C GLY A 358 -12.88 -5.66 -24.71
N TRP A 359 -12.97 -6.74 -23.95
CA TRP A 359 -12.18 -6.92 -22.73
C TRP A 359 -10.68 -6.82 -23.02
N PHE A 360 -9.93 -6.13 -22.16
CA PHE A 360 -8.50 -5.81 -22.39
C PHE A 360 -8.23 -5.00 -23.68
N ARG A 361 -9.11 -4.03 -23.97
CA ARG A 361 -8.92 -2.98 -24.99
C ARG A 361 -9.12 -1.61 -24.36
N PHE A 362 -8.71 -0.56 -25.06
CA PHE A 362 -8.97 0.82 -24.65
C PHE A 362 -9.37 1.69 -25.85
N THR A 363 -9.97 2.83 -25.56
CA THR A 363 -10.33 3.87 -26.53
C THR A 363 -9.92 5.25 -26.00
N ILE A 364 -9.67 6.18 -26.92
CA ILE A 364 -9.41 7.58 -26.59
C ILE A 364 -10.71 8.36 -26.83
N GLY A 365 -11.10 9.17 -25.85
CA GLY A 365 -12.36 9.90 -25.90
C GLY A 365 -12.30 11.20 -25.14
N ARG A 366 -13.48 11.75 -24.89
CA ARG A 366 -13.70 12.94 -24.09
C ARG A 366 -14.91 12.77 -23.20
N ILE A 367 -14.93 13.44 -22.05
CA ILE A 367 -16.17 13.63 -21.29
C ILE A 367 -17.02 14.69 -22.02
N GLY A 368 -18.28 14.38 -22.31
CA GLY A 368 -19.21 15.29 -22.97
C GLY A 368 -19.17 15.17 -24.48
N ASP A 369 -18.42 16.06 -25.15
CA ASP A 369 -18.39 16.15 -26.62
C ASP A 369 -16.96 16.36 -27.18
N LEU A 370 -16.85 16.77 -28.44
CA LEU A 370 -15.57 17.04 -29.12
C LEU A 370 -14.67 18.05 -28.40
N ASN A 371 -15.26 19.04 -27.71
CA ASN A 371 -14.55 20.08 -26.94
C ASN A 371 -14.45 19.74 -25.45
N GLY A 372 -14.93 18.55 -25.07
CA GLY A 372 -14.90 18.03 -23.71
C GLY A 372 -13.51 17.70 -23.19
N ILE A 373 -13.48 17.22 -21.94
CA ILE A 373 -12.26 16.89 -21.21
C ILE A 373 -11.61 15.65 -21.83
N PRO A 374 -10.34 15.67 -22.24
CA PRO A 374 -9.66 14.52 -22.83
C PRO A 374 -9.50 13.38 -21.82
N ILE A 375 -9.89 12.17 -22.22
CA ILE A 375 -9.77 10.96 -21.41
C ILE A 375 -9.31 9.77 -22.25
N MET A 376 -8.76 8.77 -21.57
CA MET A 376 -8.65 7.40 -22.11
C MET A 376 -9.54 6.49 -21.27
N VAL A 377 -10.20 5.53 -21.91
CA VAL A 377 -11.01 4.53 -21.21
C VAL A 377 -10.52 3.14 -21.57
N SER A 378 -10.06 2.37 -20.58
CA SER A 378 -9.67 0.97 -20.75
C SER A 378 -10.72 0.05 -20.15
N ARG A 379 -11.02 -1.06 -20.84
CA ARG A 379 -11.90 -2.10 -20.32
C ARG A 379 -11.09 -3.13 -19.53
N THR A 380 -10.67 -2.69 -18.35
CA THR A 380 -9.85 -3.40 -17.36
C THR A 380 -10.46 -3.22 -15.98
N GLY A 381 -9.99 -4.00 -15.00
CA GLY A 381 -10.51 -3.92 -13.64
C GLY A 381 -9.89 -4.95 -12.70
N TYR A 382 -10.06 -4.70 -11.40
CA TYR A 382 -9.48 -5.49 -10.30
C TYR A 382 -10.53 -6.05 -9.33
N THR A 383 -11.79 -6.14 -9.78
CA THR A 383 -12.94 -6.57 -8.94
C THR A 383 -13.59 -7.88 -9.38
N GLY A 384 -13.22 -8.38 -10.56
CA GLY A 384 -13.88 -9.51 -11.21
C GLY A 384 -15.26 -9.21 -11.79
N GLU A 385 -15.67 -7.94 -11.86
CA GLU A 385 -16.91 -7.52 -12.53
C GLU A 385 -16.64 -6.94 -13.92
N LEU A 386 -17.70 -6.67 -14.67
CA LEU A 386 -17.64 -5.74 -15.80
C LEU A 386 -17.15 -4.37 -15.28
N GLY A 387 -16.24 -3.73 -15.99
CA GLY A 387 -15.83 -2.40 -15.62
C GLY A 387 -14.81 -1.79 -16.56
N TYR A 388 -14.51 -0.54 -16.27
CA TYR A 388 -13.64 0.32 -17.04
C TYR A 388 -12.77 1.14 -16.11
N GLU A 389 -11.62 1.57 -16.59
CA GLU A 389 -10.81 2.59 -15.95
C GLU A 389 -10.79 3.83 -16.83
N VAL A 390 -11.11 4.98 -16.24
CA VAL A 390 -11.14 6.28 -16.89
C VAL A 390 -9.93 7.08 -16.44
N TRP A 391 -9.10 7.44 -17.40
CA TRP A 391 -7.81 8.08 -17.20
C TRP A 391 -7.86 9.52 -17.69
N CYS A 392 -7.31 10.44 -16.91
CA CYS A 392 -7.29 11.88 -17.21
C CYS A 392 -6.05 12.56 -16.60
N HIS A 393 -5.83 13.82 -16.98
CA HIS A 393 -4.83 14.65 -16.32
C HIS A 393 -5.31 15.01 -14.90
N PRO A 394 -4.43 15.08 -13.87
CA PRO A 394 -4.82 15.41 -12.49
C PRO A 394 -5.64 16.70 -12.35
N ASN A 395 -5.34 17.73 -13.14
CA ASN A 395 -6.09 19.00 -13.11
C ASN A 395 -7.56 18.84 -13.51
N ASP A 396 -7.88 17.83 -14.33
CA ASP A 396 -9.23 17.57 -14.81
C ASP A 396 -9.96 16.55 -13.93
N ALA A 397 -9.24 15.84 -13.06
CA ALA A 397 -9.77 14.75 -12.24
C ALA A 397 -11.02 15.14 -11.41
N PRO A 398 -11.10 16.31 -10.76
CA PRO A 398 -12.32 16.70 -10.06
C PRO A 398 -13.54 16.82 -10.98
N ALA A 399 -13.36 17.38 -12.19
CA ALA A 399 -14.45 17.54 -13.15
C ALA A 399 -14.86 16.20 -13.79
N VAL A 400 -13.89 15.33 -14.09
CA VAL A 400 -14.15 13.96 -14.57
C VAL A 400 -14.92 13.17 -13.51
N TRP A 401 -14.53 13.27 -12.24
CA TRP A 401 -15.26 12.67 -11.13
C TRP A 401 -16.69 13.17 -11.07
N ASP A 402 -16.90 14.49 -11.06
CA ASP A 402 -18.23 15.09 -10.90
C ASP A 402 -19.18 14.60 -12.00
N VAL A 403 -18.74 14.57 -13.26
CA VAL A 403 -19.60 14.12 -14.37
C VAL A 403 -19.94 12.62 -14.25
N ILE A 404 -18.97 11.77 -13.93
CA ILE A 404 -19.21 10.32 -13.76
C ILE A 404 -20.06 10.05 -12.52
N TRP A 405 -19.83 10.79 -11.44
CA TRP A 405 -20.57 10.70 -10.19
C TRP A 405 -22.05 11.06 -10.38
N GLU A 406 -22.33 12.20 -11.03
CA GLU A 406 -23.72 12.59 -11.34
C GLU A 406 -24.41 11.58 -12.26
N ALA A 407 -23.73 11.09 -13.30
CA ALA A 407 -24.28 10.06 -14.18
C ALA A 407 -24.52 8.73 -13.44
N GLY A 408 -23.70 8.39 -12.44
CA GLY A 408 -23.86 7.14 -11.67
C GLY A 408 -24.92 7.18 -10.57
N LYS A 409 -25.36 8.36 -10.11
CA LYS A 409 -26.37 8.49 -9.04
C LYS A 409 -27.70 7.77 -9.35
N PRO A 410 -28.32 7.94 -10.54
CA PRO A 410 -29.55 7.22 -10.89
C PRO A 410 -29.39 5.69 -10.91
N HIS A 411 -28.16 5.21 -11.15
CA HIS A 411 -27.80 3.79 -11.16
C HIS A 411 -27.41 3.27 -9.77
N GLY A 412 -27.46 4.12 -8.74
CA GLY A 412 -27.10 3.78 -7.36
C GLY A 412 -25.61 3.50 -7.17
N MET A 413 -24.75 4.15 -7.95
CA MET A 413 -23.29 4.03 -7.84
C MET A 413 -22.79 4.54 -6.47
N LEU A 414 -21.87 3.79 -5.86
CA LEU A 414 -21.22 4.16 -4.60
C LEU A 414 -19.70 4.34 -4.78
N PRO A 415 -19.00 5.08 -3.91
CA PRO A 415 -17.54 5.00 -3.89
C PRO A 415 -17.11 3.65 -3.30
N LEU A 416 -15.97 3.11 -3.71
CA LEU A 416 -15.42 1.86 -3.17
C LEU A 416 -14.00 2.10 -2.65
N GLY A 417 -13.80 1.80 -1.36
CA GLY A 417 -12.51 1.86 -0.67
C GLY A 417 -11.73 0.56 -0.75
N LEU A 418 -10.49 0.59 -0.27
CA LEU A 418 -9.57 -0.55 -0.33
C LEU A 418 -10.08 -1.80 0.42
N ASP A 419 -10.81 -1.65 1.53
CA ASP A 419 -11.31 -2.79 2.31
C ASP A 419 -12.30 -3.64 1.48
N ALA A 420 -13.18 -2.98 0.73
CA ALA A 420 -14.14 -3.64 -0.15
C ALA A 420 -13.48 -4.17 -1.42
N LEU A 421 -12.51 -3.44 -1.97
CA LEU A 421 -11.70 -3.90 -3.11
C LEU A 421 -10.95 -5.20 -2.78
N ASP A 422 -10.40 -5.33 -1.57
CA ASP A 422 -9.68 -6.53 -1.14
C ASP A 422 -10.61 -7.76 -1.09
N MET A 423 -11.85 -7.59 -0.64
CA MET A 423 -12.85 -8.67 -0.71
C MET A 423 -13.13 -9.10 -2.16
N LEU A 424 -13.37 -8.13 -3.05
CA LEU A 424 -13.71 -8.40 -4.45
C LEU A 424 -12.57 -9.12 -5.19
N ARG A 425 -11.31 -8.70 -4.94
CA ARG A 425 -10.13 -9.27 -5.60
C ARG A 425 -9.81 -10.68 -5.08
N ILE A 426 -9.98 -10.95 -3.78
CA ILE A 426 -9.77 -12.30 -3.20
C ILE A 426 -10.79 -13.29 -3.78
N GLU A 427 -12.07 -12.92 -3.84
CA GLU A 427 -13.11 -13.74 -4.47
C GLU A 427 -12.79 -14.06 -5.93
N SER A 428 -12.19 -13.09 -6.63
CA SER A 428 -11.82 -13.18 -8.04
C SER A 428 -10.49 -13.89 -8.28
N GLY A 429 -9.76 -14.26 -7.22
CA GLY A 429 -8.44 -14.89 -7.33
C GLY A 429 -7.37 -13.99 -7.93
N LEU A 430 -7.46 -12.68 -7.72
CA LEU A 430 -6.49 -11.71 -8.21
C LEU A 430 -5.38 -11.51 -7.17
N VAL A 431 -4.14 -11.57 -7.64
CA VAL A 431 -2.94 -11.60 -6.81
C VAL A 431 -2.49 -10.20 -6.40
N PHE A 432 -1.91 -10.08 -5.21
CA PHE A 432 -1.37 -8.84 -4.70
C PHE A 432 0.09 -9.00 -4.23
N ALA A 433 0.93 -8.03 -4.59
CA ALA A 433 2.33 -8.01 -4.22
C ALA A 433 2.51 -8.01 -2.70
N GLY A 434 3.45 -8.81 -2.19
CA GLY A 434 3.67 -9.03 -0.75
C GLY A 434 2.73 -10.07 -0.13
N TYR A 435 1.68 -10.49 -0.85
CA TYR A 435 0.72 -11.50 -0.37
C TYR A 435 0.86 -12.80 -1.17
N GLU A 436 0.44 -12.80 -2.42
CA GLU A 436 0.49 -13.99 -3.28
C GLU A 436 1.85 -14.16 -3.97
N PHE A 437 2.61 -13.07 -4.12
CA PHE A 437 3.94 -13.10 -4.70
C PHE A 437 4.91 -12.12 -4.05
N SER A 438 6.20 -12.42 -4.19
CA SER A 438 7.35 -11.60 -3.83
C SER A 438 8.50 -11.98 -4.77
N ASP A 439 9.67 -11.39 -4.55
CA ASP A 439 10.93 -11.78 -5.20
C ASP A 439 11.33 -13.24 -4.94
N GLU A 440 10.76 -13.92 -3.95
CA GLU A 440 11.00 -15.36 -3.74
C GLU A 440 10.07 -16.26 -4.57
N THR A 441 8.95 -15.71 -5.03
CA THR A 441 7.83 -16.47 -5.62
C THR A 441 7.77 -16.28 -7.13
N ASP A 442 7.61 -17.37 -7.89
CA ASP A 442 7.45 -17.28 -9.34
C ASP A 442 5.97 -17.18 -9.79
N PRO A 443 5.69 -16.87 -11.08
CA PRO A 443 4.34 -16.79 -11.60
C PRO A 443 3.51 -18.08 -11.48
N PHE A 444 4.12 -19.26 -11.45
CA PHE A 444 3.39 -20.53 -11.34
C PHE A 444 2.91 -20.74 -9.90
N GLU A 445 3.79 -20.50 -8.92
CA GLU A 445 3.48 -20.61 -7.51
C GLU A 445 2.47 -19.56 -7.03
N SER A 446 2.47 -18.37 -7.63
CA SER A 446 1.54 -17.27 -7.34
C SER A 446 0.20 -17.38 -8.10
N GLY A 447 -0.02 -18.43 -8.89
CA GLY A 447 -1.31 -18.63 -9.58
C GLY A 447 -1.52 -17.77 -10.84
N VAL A 448 -0.52 -17.02 -11.28
CA VAL A 448 -0.55 -16.22 -12.53
C VAL A 448 0.25 -16.85 -13.67
N GLY A 449 0.50 -18.16 -13.63
CA GLY A 449 1.28 -18.88 -14.66
C GLY A 449 0.75 -18.75 -16.09
N PHE A 450 -0.51 -18.31 -16.27
CA PHE A 450 -1.07 -17.95 -17.58
C PHE A 450 -0.38 -16.74 -18.24
N THR A 451 0.39 -15.94 -17.49
CA THR A 451 1.22 -14.84 -18.01
C THR A 451 2.51 -15.32 -18.67
N VAL A 452 2.88 -16.60 -18.51
CA VAL A 452 4.13 -17.18 -19.02
C VAL A 452 3.86 -18.14 -20.20
N PRO A 453 3.48 -17.64 -21.39
CA PRO A 453 3.12 -18.49 -22.51
C PRO A 453 4.36 -18.99 -23.26
N MET A 454 5.17 -19.86 -22.62
CA MET A 454 6.41 -20.42 -23.20
C MET A 454 6.21 -21.06 -24.58
N LYS A 455 4.99 -21.56 -24.88
CA LYS A 455 4.66 -22.12 -26.19
C LYS A 455 4.57 -21.08 -27.30
N THR A 456 4.24 -19.84 -26.96
CA THR A 456 4.03 -18.77 -27.95
C THR A 456 5.10 -17.70 -27.89
N LYS A 457 5.91 -17.64 -26.81
CA LYS A 457 7.03 -16.73 -26.65
C LYS A 457 8.34 -17.52 -26.75
N GLU A 458 8.88 -17.59 -27.96
CA GLU A 458 10.13 -18.31 -28.23
C GLU A 458 11.36 -17.46 -27.89
N ASP A 459 11.27 -16.12 -28.00
CA ASP A 459 12.33 -15.19 -27.61
C ASP A 459 12.71 -15.33 -26.14
N ASP A 460 13.94 -14.96 -25.80
CA ASP A 460 14.38 -14.87 -24.41
C ASP A 460 13.79 -13.66 -23.70
N PHE A 461 13.66 -13.78 -22.39
CA PHE A 461 13.20 -12.74 -21.48
C PHE A 461 13.82 -12.98 -20.10
N VAL A 462 13.84 -11.95 -19.27
CA VAL A 462 14.42 -12.03 -17.92
C VAL A 462 13.78 -13.15 -17.12
N GLY A 463 14.60 -14.08 -16.61
CA GLY A 463 14.17 -15.18 -15.73
C GLY A 463 13.61 -16.40 -16.45
N LYS A 464 13.63 -16.44 -17.80
CA LYS A 464 13.10 -17.57 -18.59
C LYS A 464 13.74 -18.91 -18.21
N GLU A 465 15.07 -18.99 -18.10
CA GLU A 465 15.79 -20.21 -17.73
C GLU A 465 15.37 -20.70 -16.34
N ALA A 466 15.29 -19.79 -15.37
CA ALA A 466 14.82 -20.10 -14.02
C ALA A 466 13.39 -20.64 -14.02
N LEU A 467 12.49 -20.03 -14.81
CA LEU A 467 11.12 -20.51 -14.96
C LEU A 467 11.01 -21.87 -15.63
N ILE A 468 11.90 -22.20 -16.58
CA ILE A 468 11.95 -23.56 -17.17
C ILE A 468 12.27 -24.58 -16.08
N SER A 469 13.29 -24.32 -15.26
CA SER A 469 13.68 -25.20 -14.14
C SER A 469 12.57 -25.34 -13.09
N ARG A 470 11.99 -24.22 -12.65
CA ARG A 470 10.91 -24.17 -11.65
C ARG A 470 9.65 -24.89 -12.14
N LYS A 471 9.29 -24.72 -13.42
CA LYS A 471 8.15 -25.43 -14.02
C LYS A 471 8.35 -26.94 -14.09
N ALA A 472 9.58 -27.40 -14.30
CA ALA A 472 9.91 -28.82 -14.30
C ALA A 472 9.91 -29.44 -12.90
N ASN A 473 10.10 -28.62 -11.86
CA ASN A 473 10.22 -29.06 -10.46
C ASN A 473 9.34 -28.23 -9.51
N PRO A 474 8.02 -28.18 -9.71
CA PRO A 474 7.14 -27.32 -8.91
C PRO A 474 7.13 -27.79 -7.45
N GLN A 475 7.41 -26.87 -6.53
CA GLN A 475 7.39 -27.16 -5.08
C GLN A 475 6.08 -26.73 -4.44
N ARG A 476 5.58 -25.55 -4.83
CA ARG A 476 4.34 -24.99 -4.30
C ARG A 476 3.37 -24.59 -5.40
N LYS A 477 2.13 -24.33 -5.01
CA LYS A 477 1.06 -23.87 -5.89
C LYS A 477 0.07 -23.00 -5.12
N LEU A 478 -0.45 -21.97 -5.77
CA LEU A 478 -1.61 -21.23 -5.25
C LEU A 478 -2.89 -22.06 -5.42
N VAL A 479 -3.63 -22.21 -4.33
CA VAL A 479 -4.94 -22.88 -4.27
C VAL A 479 -5.95 -22.01 -3.52
N GLY A 480 -7.23 -22.32 -3.68
CA GLY A 480 -8.29 -21.77 -2.83
C GLY A 480 -8.54 -22.71 -1.66
N LEU A 481 -8.89 -22.16 -0.51
CA LEU A 481 -9.34 -22.89 0.67
C LEU A 481 -10.74 -22.40 1.07
N GLU A 482 -11.59 -23.33 1.50
CA GLU A 482 -12.83 -23.04 2.22
C GLU A 482 -12.64 -23.50 3.67
N LEU A 483 -12.74 -22.57 4.61
CA LEU A 483 -12.53 -22.78 6.04
C LEU A 483 -13.87 -23.00 6.74
N GLU A 484 -13.89 -23.85 7.75
CA GLU A 484 -15.05 -24.02 8.62
C GLU A 484 -15.20 -22.85 9.62
N GLY A 485 -16.44 -22.58 10.02
CA GLY A 485 -16.76 -21.53 10.99
C GLY A 485 -16.66 -20.11 10.43
N ASN A 486 -16.58 -19.13 11.35
CA ASN A 486 -16.66 -17.70 11.02
C ASN A 486 -15.33 -16.95 11.13
N GLU A 487 -14.26 -17.59 11.61
CA GLU A 487 -12.99 -16.94 11.85
C GLU A 487 -12.09 -16.96 10.61
N PRO A 488 -11.82 -15.80 9.98
CA PRO A 488 -11.08 -15.76 8.73
C PRO A 488 -9.62 -16.17 8.90
N GLY A 489 -9.06 -16.74 7.84
CA GLY A 489 -7.61 -16.84 7.69
C GLY A 489 -6.98 -15.48 7.47
N THR A 490 -5.76 -15.29 7.94
CA THR A 490 -4.97 -14.06 7.79
C THR A 490 -3.67 -14.38 7.07
N HIS A 491 -3.13 -13.40 6.35
CA HIS A 491 -1.81 -13.52 5.72
C HIS A 491 -0.78 -14.01 6.74
N GLY A 492 -0.05 -15.06 6.41
CA GLY A 492 0.96 -15.65 7.30
C GLY A 492 0.48 -16.86 8.11
N ASP A 493 -0.84 -17.08 8.24
CA ASP A 493 -1.34 -18.26 8.98
C ASP A 493 -0.82 -19.55 8.34
N CYS A 494 -0.25 -20.42 9.16
CA CYS A 494 0.25 -21.73 8.73
C CYS A 494 -0.90 -22.68 8.36
N VAL A 495 -0.71 -23.47 7.30
CA VAL A 495 -1.64 -24.53 6.88
C VAL A 495 -1.00 -25.89 7.15
N HIS A 496 -1.73 -26.78 7.81
CA HIS A 496 -1.22 -28.04 8.33
C HIS A 496 -1.98 -29.27 7.81
N VAL A 497 -1.25 -30.38 7.72
CA VAL A 497 -1.77 -31.74 7.68
C VAL A 497 -1.13 -32.51 8.83
N GLY A 498 -1.96 -32.94 9.79
CA GLY A 498 -1.48 -33.40 11.08
C GLY A 498 -0.68 -32.31 11.80
N ARG A 499 0.58 -32.62 12.18
CA ARG A 499 1.49 -31.62 12.77
C ARG A 499 2.36 -30.89 11.76
N GLY A 500 2.59 -31.45 10.56
CA GLY A 500 3.44 -30.82 9.55
C GLY A 500 2.78 -29.59 8.96
N GLN A 501 3.53 -28.50 8.81
CA GLN A 501 3.09 -27.36 8.02
C GLN A 501 3.33 -27.65 6.54
N VAL A 502 2.29 -27.51 5.72
CA VAL A 502 2.29 -27.79 4.28
C VAL A 502 2.02 -26.54 3.45
N GLY A 503 1.68 -25.41 4.06
CA GLY A 503 1.40 -24.18 3.33
C GLY A 503 1.25 -22.96 4.22
N ILE A 504 0.85 -21.87 3.59
CA ILE A 504 0.60 -20.58 4.25
C ILE A 504 -0.57 -19.87 3.56
N ILE A 505 -1.45 -19.28 4.36
CA ILE A 505 -2.49 -18.39 3.85
C ILE A 505 -1.80 -17.13 3.32
N THR A 506 -2.16 -16.79 2.08
CA THR A 506 -1.69 -15.56 1.42
C THR A 506 -2.71 -14.45 1.63
N SER A 507 -3.97 -14.67 1.31
CA SER A 507 -5.07 -13.73 1.59
C SER A 507 -6.31 -14.48 2.04
N GLY A 508 -7.09 -13.91 2.97
CA GLY A 508 -8.27 -14.57 3.53
C GLY A 508 -9.38 -13.58 3.87
N MET A 509 -10.63 -14.02 3.74
CA MET A 509 -11.80 -13.20 4.02
C MET A 509 -13.06 -14.04 4.27
N ARG A 510 -14.12 -13.42 4.80
CA ARG A 510 -15.46 -14.02 4.88
C ARG A 510 -16.38 -13.45 3.80
N SER A 511 -16.58 -14.20 2.72
CA SER A 511 -17.32 -13.76 1.53
C SER A 511 -18.79 -13.42 1.86
N PRO A 512 -19.24 -12.17 1.64
CA PRO A 512 -20.64 -11.80 1.87
C PRO A 512 -21.61 -12.56 0.96
N ILE A 513 -21.30 -12.68 -0.34
CA ILE A 513 -22.20 -13.30 -1.31
C ILE A 513 -22.20 -14.83 -1.20
N LEU A 514 -21.04 -15.45 -0.99
CA LEU A 514 -20.92 -16.90 -0.86
C LEU A 514 -21.30 -17.38 0.54
N ARG A 515 -21.29 -16.48 1.54
CA ARG A 515 -21.48 -16.78 2.98
C ARG A 515 -20.49 -17.84 3.48
N LYS A 516 -19.27 -17.78 2.96
CA LYS A 516 -18.20 -18.75 3.21
C LYS A 516 -16.94 -18.03 3.67
N ASN A 517 -16.18 -18.70 4.52
CA ASN A 517 -14.82 -18.28 4.85
C ASN A 517 -13.86 -18.86 3.81
N ILE A 518 -13.21 -17.99 3.06
CA ILE A 518 -12.39 -18.36 1.90
C ILE A 518 -10.99 -17.77 2.03
N ALA A 519 -10.00 -18.46 1.49
CA ALA A 519 -8.63 -17.98 1.47
C ALA A 519 -7.86 -18.44 0.24
N LEU A 520 -6.99 -17.60 -0.29
CA LEU A 520 -5.91 -18.00 -1.18
C LEU A 520 -4.76 -18.53 -0.34
N CYS A 521 -4.21 -19.67 -0.73
CA CYS A 521 -3.16 -20.36 0.00
C CYS A 521 -2.07 -20.83 -0.95
N ARG A 522 -0.81 -20.56 -0.59
CA ARG A 522 0.34 -21.17 -1.26
C ARG A 522 0.71 -22.44 -0.49
N ILE A 523 0.50 -23.60 -1.12
CA ILE A 523 0.63 -24.91 -0.50
C ILE A 523 1.61 -25.80 -1.28
N ASP A 524 2.23 -26.74 -0.59
CA ASP A 524 3.01 -27.83 -1.19
C ASP A 524 2.17 -28.58 -2.25
N VAL A 525 2.78 -28.86 -3.41
CA VAL A 525 2.10 -29.51 -4.54
C VAL A 525 1.49 -30.86 -4.20
N THR A 526 2.03 -31.58 -3.21
CA THR A 526 1.52 -32.89 -2.76
C THR A 526 0.18 -32.80 -2.03
N HIS A 527 -0.23 -31.59 -1.61
CA HIS A 527 -1.48 -31.31 -0.91
C HIS A 527 -2.39 -30.33 -1.67
N ALA A 528 -2.09 -30.05 -2.94
CA ALA A 528 -2.77 -29.03 -3.74
C ALA A 528 -4.02 -29.55 -4.50
N GLU A 529 -4.39 -30.83 -4.34
CA GLU A 529 -5.54 -31.42 -5.03
C GLU A 529 -6.86 -30.88 -4.47
N ILE A 530 -7.85 -30.67 -5.34
CA ILE A 530 -9.17 -30.23 -4.91
C ILE A 530 -9.79 -31.32 -4.04
N GLY A 531 -10.32 -30.92 -2.88
CA GLY A 531 -10.93 -31.83 -1.91
C GLY A 531 -9.99 -32.24 -0.79
N THR A 532 -8.68 -31.98 -0.88
CA THR A 532 -7.72 -32.26 0.21
C THR A 532 -8.13 -31.50 1.48
N GLU A 533 -8.24 -32.24 2.59
CA GLU A 533 -8.52 -31.68 3.91
C GLU A 533 -7.22 -31.16 4.56
N VAL A 534 -7.28 -29.95 5.09
CA VAL A 534 -6.17 -29.28 5.75
C VAL A 534 -6.69 -28.55 6.99
N GLN A 535 -5.79 -28.02 7.81
CA GLN A 535 -6.17 -27.25 8.99
C GLN A 535 -5.36 -25.95 9.08
N ILE A 536 -6.04 -24.84 9.33
CA ILE A 536 -5.40 -23.54 9.52
C ILE A 536 -4.97 -23.41 10.98
N GLY A 537 -3.69 -23.14 11.20
CA GLY A 537 -3.14 -22.88 12.51
C GLY A 537 -3.44 -21.46 12.96
N LYS A 538 -3.83 -21.31 14.23
CA LYS A 538 -4.01 -20.03 14.92
C LYS A 538 -3.23 -20.05 16.25
N LEU A 539 -3.04 -18.88 16.86
CA LEU A 539 -2.23 -18.67 18.07
C LEU A 539 -0.75 -18.98 17.82
N ASP A 540 -0.21 -20.05 18.40
CA ASP A 540 1.15 -20.56 18.11
C ASP A 540 1.19 -21.47 16.88
N GLY A 541 0.10 -21.45 16.10
CA GLY A 541 -0.04 -22.33 14.97
C GLY A 541 -0.23 -23.79 15.38
N HIS A 542 -0.55 -24.17 16.62
CA HIS A 542 -0.88 -25.54 17.07
C HIS A 542 -2.06 -25.65 18.05
N GLN A 543 -2.22 -24.69 18.95
CA GLN A 543 -3.26 -24.68 19.99
C GLN A 543 -4.67 -24.61 19.42
N LYS A 544 -4.82 -23.99 18.25
CA LYS A 544 -6.08 -23.91 17.54
C LYS A 544 -5.92 -24.28 16.08
N ARG A 545 -6.87 -25.10 15.60
CA ARG A 545 -6.92 -25.67 14.26
C ARG A 545 -8.31 -25.44 13.70
N ILE A 546 -8.41 -24.63 12.65
CA ILE A 546 -9.65 -24.44 11.90
C ILE A 546 -9.64 -25.43 10.73
N PRO A 547 -10.57 -26.40 10.66
CA PRO A 547 -10.66 -27.29 9.51
C PRO A 547 -10.91 -26.50 8.23
N ALA A 548 -10.30 -26.93 7.14
CA ALA A 548 -10.47 -26.32 5.82
C ALA A 548 -10.30 -27.37 4.73
N ARG A 549 -10.76 -27.03 3.52
CA ARG A 549 -10.64 -27.90 2.36
C ARG A 549 -10.15 -27.13 1.14
N VAL A 550 -9.27 -27.76 0.37
CA VAL A 550 -8.80 -27.22 -0.91
C VAL A 550 -9.94 -27.20 -1.93
N VAL A 551 -10.18 -26.03 -2.54
CA VAL A 551 -11.24 -25.78 -3.52
C VAL A 551 -10.70 -25.04 -4.75
N LYS A 552 -11.47 -25.04 -5.84
CA LYS A 552 -11.16 -24.24 -7.02
C LYS A 552 -11.31 -22.75 -6.67
N PHE A 553 -10.38 -21.92 -7.15
CA PHE A 553 -10.54 -20.47 -7.24
C PHE A 553 -10.38 -20.04 -8.72
N PRO A 554 -10.97 -18.91 -9.17
CA PRO A 554 -11.75 -17.92 -8.43
C PRO A 554 -12.98 -18.49 -7.72
N PHE A 555 -13.33 -17.96 -6.56
CA PHE A 555 -14.45 -18.44 -5.74
C PHE A 555 -15.81 -17.95 -6.25
N TYR A 556 -15.80 -16.78 -6.88
CA TYR A 556 -16.96 -16.16 -7.51
C TYR A 556 -16.71 -16.00 -9.02
N ASP A 557 -17.70 -16.32 -9.84
CA ASP A 557 -17.59 -16.34 -11.31
C ASP A 557 -16.31 -17.03 -11.83
N PRO A 558 -16.11 -18.33 -11.52
CA PRO A 558 -14.86 -19.04 -11.84
C PRO A 558 -14.53 -19.06 -13.33
N GLU A 559 -15.54 -18.88 -14.18
CA GLU A 559 -15.41 -18.89 -15.63
C GLU A 559 -15.15 -17.48 -16.21
N LYS A 560 -15.13 -16.46 -15.34
CA LYS A 560 -14.90 -15.04 -15.65
C LYS A 560 -15.86 -14.54 -16.73
N LEU A 561 -17.14 -14.87 -16.62
CA LEU A 561 -18.18 -14.46 -17.55
C LEU A 561 -18.56 -12.98 -17.37
N LYS A 562 -18.63 -12.49 -16.13
CA LYS A 562 -18.98 -11.09 -15.81
C LYS A 562 -18.02 -10.06 -16.39
N PRO A 563 -16.68 -10.16 -16.21
CA PRO A 563 -15.77 -9.17 -16.80
C PRO A 563 -15.79 -9.19 -18.35
N ARG A 564 -16.23 -10.31 -18.94
CA ARG A 564 -16.35 -10.50 -20.39
C ARG A 564 -17.71 -10.10 -20.99
N SER A 565 -18.72 -9.83 -20.15
CA SER A 565 -20.10 -9.53 -20.55
C SER A 565 -20.28 -8.21 -21.30
#